data_AF-A0A2V5PRD6-F1
#
_entry.id   AF-A0A2V5PRD6-F1
#
_cell.length_a   1.000
_cell.length_b   1.000
_cell.length_c   1.000
_cell.angle_alpha   90.00
_cell.angle_beta   90.00
_cell.angle_gamma   90.00
#
_symmetry.space_group_name_H-M   'P 1'
#
loop_
_entity.id
_entity.type
_entity.pdbx_description
1 polymer ?
#
loop_
_entity_poly.entity_id
_entity_poly.type
_entity_poly.pdbx_seq_one_letter_code
_entity_poly.pdbx_strand_id
1 'polypeptide(L)'
;IHDFVNLTDLAPTFLEAAGLKPLPEMTGQSWLGLLAGNKQSGRETVFVERERHANVRRGDLSYPARAVRTSDFLYIRNLRPDRWPAGDPEMWKAVGPFGDC
;
A
#
# COMPACT_ATOMS: atom_id res chain seq x y z
N ILE A 1 -5.96 17.12 12.42
CA ILE A 1 -5.40 16.69 11.12
C ILE A 1 -6.28 15.56 10.62
N HIS A 2 -6.93 15.73 9.47
CA HIS A 2 -7.87 14.76 8.89
C HIS A 2 -7.53 14.44 7.42
N ASP A 3 -6.41 14.98 6.93
CA ASP A 3 -5.95 14.87 5.56
C ASP A 3 -5.42 13.46 5.25
N PHE A 4 -5.62 13.02 4.01
CA PHE A 4 -5.18 11.72 3.55
C PHE A 4 -3.70 11.71 3.17
N VAL A 5 -2.93 10.86 3.84
CA VAL A 5 -1.51 10.59 3.53
C VAL A 5 -1.32 9.11 3.19
N ASN A 6 -0.33 8.81 2.36
CA ASN A 6 0.07 7.47 1.95
C ASN A 6 1.57 7.27 2.17
N LEU A 7 2.03 6.03 2.32
CA LEU A 7 3.44 5.70 2.47
C LEU A 7 4.29 6.24 1.31
N THR A 8 3.73 6.27 0.10
CA THR A 8 4.38 6.81 -1.11
C THR A 8 4.74 8.29 -0.99
N ASP A 9 4.12 9.03 -0.08
CA ASP A 9 4.37 10.46 0.14
C ASP A 9 5.69 10.73 0.88
N LEU A 10 6.27 9.73 1.53
CA LEU A 10 7.56 9.89 2.22
C LEU A 10 8.68 10.30 1.26
N ALA A 11 8.75 9.68 0.08
CA ALA A 11 9.79 9.97 -0.90
C ALA A 11 9.79 11.45 -1.38
N PRO A 12 8.68 12.02 -1.91
CA PRO A 12 8.65 13.43 -2.28
C PRO A 12 8.84 14.36 -1.08
N THR A 13 8.39 13.96 0.12
CA THR A 13 8.57 14.76 1.34
C THR A 13 10.04 14.85 1.74
N PHE A 14 10.78 13.75 1.73
CA PHE A 14 12.20 13.76 2.07
C PHE A 14 13.03 14.55 1.06
N LEU A 15 12.69 14.46 -0.23
CA LEU A 15 13.33 15.29 -1.25
C LEU A 15 13.09 16.78 -0.99
N GLU A 16 11.85 17.18 -0.76
CA GLU A 16 11.53 18.58 -0.45
C GLU A 16 12.19 19.05 0.84
N ALA A 17 12.22 18.20 1.89
CA ALA A 17 12.90 18.49 3.15
C ALA A 17 14.40 18.75 2.97
N ALA A 18 15.03 18.07 2.02
CA ALA A 18 16.43 18.25 1.65
C ALA A 18 16.67 19.44 0.69
N GLY A 19 15.63 20.22 0.35
CA GLY A 19 15.71 21.31 -0.62
C GLY A 19 15.78 20.85 -2.07
N LEU A 20 15.51 19.58 -2.35
CA LEU A 20 15.47 19.00 -3.69
C LEU A 20 14.04 19.06 -4.26
N LYS A 21 13.93 19.02 -5.59
CA LYS A 21 12.63 18.93 -6.26
C LYS A 21 12.21 17.47 -6.41
N PRO A 22 11.00 17.08 -5.97
CA PRO A 22 10.42 15.79 -6.31
C PRO A 22 10.38 15.57 -7.82
N LEU A 23 10.59 14.32 -8.24
CA LEU A 23 10.54 13.94 -9.65
C LEU A 23 9.08 13.93 -10.16
N PRO A 24 8.82 14.33 -11.43
CA PRO A 24 7.46 14.41 -11.97
C PRO A 24 6.76 13.04 -12.09
N GLU A 25 7.50 11.94 -12.09
CA GLU A 25 6.96 10.58 -12.13
C GLU A 25 6.45 10.09 -10.76
N MET A 26 6.79 10.79 -9.67
CA MET A 26 6.29 10.43 -8.35
C MET A 26 4.80 10.68 -8.26
N THR A 27 4.05 9.65 -7.85
CA THR A 27 2.60 9.75 -7.63
C THR A 27 2.24 10.23 -6.22
N GLY A 28 3.23 10.23 -5.31
CA GLY A 28 3.09 10.76 -3.96
C GLY A 28 3.08 12.29 -3.93
N GLN A 29 2.54 12.86 -2.86
CA GLN A 29 2.52 14.31 -2.61
C GLN A 29 3.23 14.59 -1.30
N SER A 30 4.07 15.61 -1.28
CA SER A 30 4.77 16.00 -0.06
C SER A 30 3.80 16.56 0.98
N TRP A 31 3.95 16.13 2.24
CA TRP A 31 3.14 16.56 3.37
C TRP A 31 3.89 17.53 4.29
N LEU A 32 5.03 18.08 3.85
CA LEU A 32 5.78 19.09 4.58
C LEU A 32 4.93 20.32 4.92
N GLY A 33 4.08 20.73 3.97
CA GLY A 33 3.10 21.80 4.18
C GLY A 33 2.14 21.50 5.33
N LEU A 34 1.71 20.24 5.51
CA LEU A 34 0.84 19.84 6.62
C LEU A 34 1.53 20.02 7.98
N LEU A 35 2.83 19.74 8.06
CA LEU A 35 3.63 19.96 9.28
C LEU A 35 3.75 21.45 9.63
N ALA A 36 3.71 22.33 8.62
CA ALA A 36 3.67 23.78 8.79
C ALA A 36 2.26 24.35 9.06
N GLY A 37 1.24 23.49 9.19
CA GLY A 37 -0.15 23.89 9.44
C GLY A 37 -0.95 24.25 8.20
N ASN A 38 -0.40 24.05 7.00
CA ASN A 38 -1.15 24.20 5.76
C ASN A 38 -2.12 23.01 5.58
N LYS A 39 -3.12 23.19 4.72
CA LYS A 39 -4.03 22.10 4.31
C LYS A 39 -3.52 21.45 3.03
N GLN A 40 -3.73 20.14 2.90
CA GLN A 40 -3.44 19.43 1.66
C GLN A 40 -4.73 19.34 0.85
N SER A 41 -4.80 20.06 -0.26
CA SER A 41 -5.96 20.02 -1.15
C SER A 41 -5.84 18.87 -2.15
N GLY A 42 -6.99 18.36 -2.62
CA GLY A 42 -7.05 17.49 -3.80
C GLY A 42 -6.83 15.99 -3.58
N ARG A 43 -6.70 15.51 -2.33
CA ARG A 43 -6.66 14.07 -2.04
C ARG A 43 -7.79 13.65 -1.10
N GLU A 44 -8.86 13.13 -1.70
CA GLU A 44 -10.05 12.64 -0.98
C GLU A 44 -10.03 11.11 -0.77
N THR A 45 -9.09 10.43 -1.44
CA THR A 45 -9.01 8.96 -1.44
C THR A 45 -7.57 8.46 -1.34
N VAL A 46 -7.38 7.31 -0.70
CA VAL A 46 -6.10 6.57 -0.67
C VAL A 46 -6.28 5.18 -1.27
N PHE A 47 -5.29 4.77 -2.04
CA PHE A 47 -5.21 3.43 -2.63
C PHE A 47 -4.26 2.56 -1.82
N VAL A 48 -4.70 1.33 -1.55
CA VAL A 48 -3.92 0.31 -0.84
C VAL A 48 -3.95 -0.96 -1.65
N GLU A 49 -2.83 -1.69 -1.66
CA GLU A 49 -2.77 -3.02 -2.22
C GLU A 49 -2.26 -4.03 -1.19
N ARG A 50 -2.67 -5.28 -1.38
CA ARG A 50 -2.11 -6.44 -0.70
C ARG A 50 -1.78 -7.46 -1.77
N GLU A 51 -0.55 -7.94 -1.72
CA GLU A 51 -0.07 -9.10 -2.46
C GLU A 51 0.57 -10.09 -1.49
N ARG A 52 0.76 -11.34 -1.93
CA ARG A 52 1.50 -12.34 -1.13
C ARG A 52 2.84 -12.59 -1.81
N HIS A 53 3.89 -12.03 -1.24
CA HIS A 53 5.27 -12.19 -1.71
C HIS A 53 6.00 -13.34 -0.99
N ALA A 54 5.36 -14.50 -0.86
CA ALA A 54 5.98 -15.70 -0.29
C ALA A 54 5.67 -16.93 -1.14
N ASN A 55 6.57 -17.90 -1.14
CA ASN A 55 6.45 -19.13 -1.94
C ASN A 55 5.61 -20.20 -1.21
N VAL A 56 4.35 -19.85 -0.95
CA VAL A 56 3.42 -20.57 -0.07
C VAL A 56 2.30 -21.28 -0.83
N ARG A 57 2.39 -21.29 -2.16
CA ARG A 57 1.41 -21.89 -3.07
C ARG A 57 2.11 -22.39 -4.31
N ARG A 58 1.67 -23.53 -4.83
CA ARG A 58 2.17 -24.09 -6.09
C ARG A 58 1.96 -23.10 -7.24
N GLY A 59 2.95 -23.02 -8.12
CA GLY A 59 2.90 -22.12 -9.28
C GLY A 59 3.11 -20.65 -8.95
N ASP A 60 3.68 -20.33 -7.79
CA ASP A 60 4.10 -18.97 -7.39
C ASP A 60 2.97 -17.93 -7.48
N LEU A 61 1.75 -18.40 -7.20
CA LEU A 61 0.52 -17.62 -7.34
C LEU A 61 0.32 -16.66 -6.16
N SER A 62 0.03 -15.40 -6.48
CA SER A 62 -0.24 -14.35 -5.47
C SER A 62 -1.67 -14.38 -4.89
N TYR A 63 -1.91 -13.51 -3.91
CA TYR A 63 -3.23 -13.11 -3.41
C TYR A 63 -3.45 -11.62 -3.72
N PRO A 64 -3.94 -11.28 -4.93
CA PRO A 64 -4.12 -9.90 -5.33
C PRO A 64 -5.39 -9.28 -4.75
N ALA A 65 -5.22 -8.34 -3.83
CA ALA A 65 -6.30 -7.49 -3.35
C ALA A 65 -5.97 -6.00 -3.59
N ARG A 66 -7.00 -5.22 -3.93
CA ARG A 66 -6.92 -3.78 -4.12
C ARG A 66 -7.97 -3.10 -3.27
N ALA A 67 -7.65 -1.95 -2.71
CA ALA A 67 -8.56 -1.21 -1.86
C ALA A 67 -8.51 0.30 -2.16
N VAL A 68 -9.65 0.93 -1.96
CA VAL A 68 -9.82 2.39 -2.00
C VAL A 68 -10.47 2.80 -0.69
N ARG A 69 -9.83 3.74 0.01
CA ARG A 69 -10.31 4.33 1.25
C ARG A 69 -10.71 5.78 0.99
N THR A 70 -11.93 6.15 1.38
CA THR A 70 -12.40 7.54 1.49
C THR A 70 -12.59 7.91 2.96
N SER A 71 -13.07 9.12 3.26
CA SER A 71 -13.46 9.52 4.62
C SER A 71 -14.45 8.53 5.24
N ASP A 72 -15.42 8.12 4.43
CA ASP A 72 -16.61 7.43 4.91
C ASP A 72 -16.53 5.90 4.69
N PHE A 73 -15.88 5.45 3.62
CA PHE A 73 -15.93 4.06 3.21
C PHE A 73 -14.56 3.45 2.95
N LEU A 74 -14.48 2.13 3.11
CA LEU A 74 -13.35 1.32 2.68
C LEU A 74 -13.91 0.24 1.75
N TYR A 75 -13.53 0.30 0.48
CA TYR A 75 -13.85 -0.73 -0.49
C TYR A 75 -12.62 -1.61 -0.71
N ILE A 76 -12.80 -2.93 -0.58
CA ILE A 76 -11.75 -3.92 -0.83
C ILE A 76 -12.25 -4.89 -1.89
N ARG A 77 -11.51 -4.99 -2.99
CA ARG A 77 -11.72 -5.99 -4.03
C ARG A 77 -10.65 -7.05 -3.95
N ASN A 78 -11.05 -8.26 -3.54
CA ASN A 78 -10.24 -9.44 -3.70
C ASN A 78 -10.43 -10.01 -5.12
N LEU A 79 -9.36 -10.04 -5.92
CA LEU A 79 -9.42 -10.54 -7.30
C LEU A 79 -9.34 -12.07 -7.38
N ARG A 80 -9.00 -12.74 -6.27
CA ARG A 80 -8.92 -14.21 -6.13
C ARG A 80 -9.51 -14.64 -4.77
N PRO A 81 -10.83 -14.49 -4.58
CA PRO A 81 -11.50 -14.83 -3.32
C PRO A 81 -11.49 -16.32 -2.98
N ASP A 82 -11.22 -17.17 -3.96
CA ASP A 82 -11.05 -18.62 -3.84
C ASP A 82 -9.75 -19.04 -3.13
N ARG A 83 -8.79 -18.11 -2.95
CA ARG A 83 -7.47 -18.41 -2.39
C ARG A 83 -7.39 -18.11 -0.91
N TRP A 84 -6.58 -18.89 -0.20
CA TRP A 84 -6.22 -18.58 1.18
C TRP A 84 -5.29 -17.36 1.24
N PRO A 85 -5.58 -16.35 2.08
CA PRO A 85 -4.82 -15.09 2.14
C PRO A 85 -3.35 -15.28 2.49
N ALA A 86 -3.03 -16.26 3.34
CA ALA A 86 -1.69 -16.49 3.87
C ALA A 86 -0.89 -17.52 3.05
N GLY A 87 -1.53 -18.24 2.13
CA GLY A 87 -0.92 -19.39 1.45
C GLY A 87 -1.77 -20.63 1.59
N ASP A 88 -1.46 -21.67 0.85
CA ASP A 88 -2.22 -22.92 0.99
C ASP A 88 -1.85 -23.62 2.29
N PRO A 89 -2.80 -24.37 2.91
CA PRO A 89 -2.50 -25.18 4.09
C PRO A 89 -1.45 -26.27 3.82
N GLU A 90 -1.39 -26.77 2.59
CA GLU A 90 -0.35 -27.71 2.16
C GLU A 90 0.98 -26.96 1.97
N MET A 91 2.00 -27.41 2.69
CA MET A 91 3.34 -26.84 2.58
C MET A 91 3.88 -26.99 1.15
N TRP A 92 4.48 -25.91 0.64
CA TRP A 92 5.17 -25.91 -0.65
C TRP A 92 6.69 -25.70 -0.51
N LYS A 93 7.20 -24.45 -0.55
CA LYS A 93 8.63 -24.15 -0.34
C LYS A 93 8.94 -23.35 0.92
N ALA A 94 7.95 -22.67 1.49
CA ALA A 94 8.18 -21.76 2.61
C ALA A 94 8.44 -22.51 3.94
N VAL A 95 9.06 -21.80 4.88
CA VAL A 95 9.63 -22.32 6.14
C VAL A 95 8.62 -22.82 7.19
N GLY A 96 7.30 -22.77 6.89
CA GLY A 96 6.24 -23.20 7.80
C GLY A 96 4.86 -23.21 7.14
N PRO A 97 3.80 -23.66 7.83
CA PRO A 97 2.42 -23.52 7.37
C PRO A 97 2.13 -22.04 7.08
N PHE A 98 1.62 -21.74 5.89
CA PHE A 98 1.43 -20.36 5.40
C PHE A 98 2.71 -19.53 5.23
N GLY A 99 3.90 -20.10 5.39
CA GLY A 99 5.19 -19.45 5.12
C GLY A 99 5.50 -18.19 5.91
N ASP A 100 4.87 -18.05 7.08
CA ASP A 100 5.30 -17.10 8.09
C ASP A 100 6.27 -17.85 9.02
N CYS A 101 7.39 -17.21 9.37
CA CYS A 101 8.43 -17.75 10.25
C CYS A 101 8.11 -17.50 11.73
#